data_AF-A0A0M4T756-F1
#
_entry.id   AF-A0A0M4T756-F1
#
_cell.length_a   1.000
_cell.length_b   1.000
_cell.length_c   1.000
_cell.angle_alpha   90.00
_cell.angle_beta   90.00
_cell.angle_gamma   90.00
#
_symmetry.space_group_name_H-M   'P 1'
#
loop_
_entity.id
_entity.type
_entity.pdbx_description
1 polymer ?
#
loop_
_entity_poly.entity_id
_entity_poly.type
_entity_poly.pdbx_seq_one_letter_code
_entity_poly.pdbx_strand_id
1 'polypeptide(L)'
;MDNKENFERKEEIKEKLEKIVENLTKKAFEEVLLEQYYEVAEKCINEKPYNIENHLTMIGFAFETNKIISLIKDEKIKEKYDEKGQMIWDKWQEKIKSTVNGFDLMQAINKTMEKETKN
;
A
#
# COMPACT_ATOMS: atom_id res chain seq x y z
N MET A 1 23.20 -27.08 41.21
CA MET A 1 22.24 -27.21 40.10
C MET A 1 21.60 -25.86 39.76
N ASP A 2 21.31 -25.03 40.76
CA ASP A 2 20.65 -23.71 40.64
C ASP A 2 21.25 -22.74 39.60
N ASN A 3 22.56 -22.78 39.35
CA ASN A 3 23.21 -21.81 38.44
C ASN A 3 22.94 -22.12 36.95
N LYS A 4 22.71 -23.39 36.60
CA LYS A 4 22.42 -23.80 35.22
C LYS A 4 20.96 -23.53 34.86
N GLU A 5 20.05 -23.86 35.77
CA GLU A 5 18.61 -23.59 35.62
C GLU A 5 18.33 -22.07 35.55
N ASN A 6 19.05 -21.26 36.34
CA ASN A 6 18.96 -19.81 36.29
C ASN A 6 19.55 -19.21 35.00
N PHE A 7 20.57 -19.84 34.41
CA PHE A 7 21.12 -19.46 33.10
C PHE A 7 20.12 -19.77 31.97
N GLU A 8 19.56 -20.98 31.95
CA GLU A 8 18.56 -21.40 30.95
C GLU A 8 17.32 -20.49 30.99
N ARG A 9 16.86 -20.12 32.19
CA ARG A 9 15.74 -19.18 32.37
C ARG A 9 16.05 -17.79 31.82
N LYS A 10 17.29 -17.31 31.95
CA LYS A 10 17.72 -16.01 31.42
C LYS A 10 17.77 -16.00 29.89
N GLU A 11 18.27 -17.06 29.27
CA GLU A 11 18.26 -17.20 27.81
C GLU A 11 16.82 -17.27 27.26
N GLU A 12 15.93 -18.02 27.92
CA GLU A 12 14.53 -18.09 27.50
C GLU A 12 13.80 -16.74 27.60
N ILE A 13 14.09 -15.95 28.63
CA ILE A 13 13.58 -14.58 28.77
C ILE A 13 14.14 -13.67 27.67
N LYS A 14 15.44 -13.79 27.37
CA LYS A 14 16.10 -13.01 26.31
C LYS A 14 15.49 -13.30 24.94
N GLU A 15 15.30 -14.56 24.57
CA GLU A 15 14.66 -14.93 23.29
C GLU A 15 13.23 -14.38 23.17
N LYS A 16 12.46 -14.41 24.27
CA LYS A 16 11.11 -13.83 24.30
C LYS A 16 11.15 -12.32 24.09
N LEU A 17 12.09 -11.63 24.74
CA LEU A 17 12.28 -10.18 24.56
C LEU A 17 12.67 -9.82 23.13
N GLU A 18 13.61 -10.56 22.52
CA GLU A 18 14.03 -10.37 21.13
C GLU A 18 12.84 -10.49 20.16
N LYS A 19 12.00 -11.53 20.32
CA LYS A 19 10.77 -11.70 19.53
C LYS A 19 9.76 -10.57 19.74
N ILE A 20 9.63 -10.06 20.96
CA ILE A 20 8.73 -8.92 21.25
C ILE A 20 9.23 -7.67 20.52
N VAL A 21 10.54 -7.38 20.61
CA VAL A 21 11.16 -6.22 19.95
C VAL A 21 11.05 -6.32 18.43
N GLU A 22 11.30 -7.48 17.84
CA GLU A 22 11.16 -7.72 16.40
C GLU A 22 9.71 -7.48 15.94
N ASN A 23 8.73 -8.01 16.67
CA ASN A 23 7.31 -7.80 16.37
C ASN A 23 6.89 -6.33 16.48
N LEU A 24 7.38 -5.61 17.48
CA LEU A 24 7.12 -4.17 17.63
C LEU A 24 7.74 -3.37 16.49
N THR A 25 8.97 -3.69 16.11
CA THR A 25 9.69 -3.02 15.02
C THR A 25 8.98 -3.25 13.69
N LYS A 26 8.54 -4.49 13.43
CA LYS A 26 7.80 -4.83 12.21
C LYS A 26 6.47 -4.06 12.11
N LYS A 27 5.69 -3.99 13.19
CA LYS A 27 4.45 -3.22 13.23
C LYS A 27 4.70 -1.74 12.93
N ALA A 28 5.68 -1.13 13.60
CA ALA A 28 6.04 0.26 13.36
C ALA A 28 6.48 0.50 11.91
N PHE A 29 7.21 -0.45 11.31
CA PHE A 29 7.62 -0.38 9.91
C PHE A 29 6.44 -0.47 8.94
N GLU A 30 5.50 -1.39 9.16
CA GLU A 30 4.28 -1.54 8.34
C GLU A 30 3.44 -0.25 8.33
N GLU A 31 3.30 0.41 9.49
CA GLU A 31 2.61 1.69 9.59
C GLU A 31 3.32 2.83 8.84
N VAL A 32 4.63 2.95 9.00
CA VAL A 32 5.44 3.94 8.25
C VAL A 32 5.35 3.69 6.75
N LEU A 33 5.36 2.43 6.33
CA LEU A 33 5.26 2.05 4.93
C LEU A 33 3.89 2.45 4.34
N LEU A 34 2.80 2.22 5.06
CA LEU A 34 1.46 2.66 4.65
C LEU A 34 1.41 4.19 4.46
N GLU A 35 1.97 4.95 5.40
CA GLU A 35 2.05 6.41 5.28
C GLU A 35 2.81 6.86 4.02
N GLN A 36 3.94 6.20 3.69
CA GLN A 36 4.67 6.46 2.46
C GLN A 36 3.85 6.14 1.20
N TYR A 37 3.12 5.02 1.20
CA TYR A 37 2.22 4.67 0.09
C TYR A 37 1.14 5.73 -0.11
N TYR A 38 0.54 6.25 0.96
CA TYR A 38 -0.46 7.32 0.87
C TYR A 38 0.14 8.62 0.30
N GLU A 39 1.33 9.02 0.75
CA GLU A 39 2.00 10.21 0.20
C GLU A 39 2.28 10.08 -1.30
N VAL A 40 2.72 8.91 -1.75
CA VAL A 40 2.96 8.64 -3.19
C VAL A 40 1.65 8.70 -3.97
N ALA A 41 0.59 8.10 -3.45
CA ALA A 41 -0.73 8.11 -4.09
C ALA A 41 -1.30 9.54 -4.20
N GLU A 42 -1.21 10.34 -3.15
CA GLU A 42 -1.64 11.74 -3.19
C GLU A 42 -0.85 12.57 -4.20
N LYS A 43 0.48 12.36 -4.29
CA LYS A 43 1.30 13.02 -5.33
C LYS A 43 0.84 12.61 -6.74
N CYS A 44 0.60 11.32 -6.98
CA CYS A 44 0.14 10.82 -8.28
C CYS A 44 -1.23 11.39 -8.69
N ILE A 45 -2.17 11.50 -7.75
CA ILE A 45 -3.49 12.08 -8.03
C ILE A 45 -3.36 13.57 -8.36
N ASN A 46 -2.45 14.29 -7.71
CA ASN A 46 -2.32 15.73 -7.91
C ASN A 46 -1.43 16.13 -9.09
N GLU A 47 -0.66 15.18 -9.65
CA GLU A 47 0.22 15.43 -10.79
C GLU A 47 -0.54 15.83 -12.06
N LYS A 48 0.08 16.73 -12.83
CA LYS A 48 -0.44 17.28 -14.09
C LYS A 48 0.71 17.40 -15.13
N PRO A 49 0.57 16.82 -16.33
CA PRO A 49 -0.56 16.03 -16.79
C PRO A 49 -0.64 14.66 -16.09
N TYR A 50 -1.86 14.20 -15.83
CA TYR A 50 -2.08 12.85 -15.32
C TYR A 50 -1.83 11.84 -16.45
N ASN A 51 -0.96 10.85 -16.21
CA ASN A 51 -0.50 9.94 -17.25
C ASN A 51 -0.72 8.45 -16.87
N ILE A 52 -0.29 7.55 -17.76
CA ILE A 52 -0.44 6.10 -17.57
C ILE A 52 0.39 5.56 -16.41
N GLU A 53 1.56 6.14 -16.13
CA GLU A 53 2.39 5.77 -14.97
C GLU A 53 1.66 6.11 -13.68
N ASN A 54 1.03 7.29 -13.58
CA ASN A 54 0.20 7.62 -12.43
C ASN A 54 -0.98 6.64 -12.29
N HIS A 55 -1.56 6.17 -13.39
CA HIS A 55 -2.65 5.19 -13.37
C HIS A 55 -2.19 3.83 -12.82
N LEU A 56 -1.06 3.34 -13.31
CA LEU A 56 -0.46 2.08 -12.84
C LEU A 56 -0.01 2.16 -11.38
N THR A 57 0.57 3.29 -10.97
CA THR A 57 0.97 3.52 -9.57
C THR A 57 -0.24 3.50 -8.64
N MET A 58 -1.38 4.07 -9.05
CA MET A 58 -2.61 4.02 -8.24
C MET A 58 -3.20 2.60 -8.12
N ILE A 59 -3.09 1.78 -9.16
CA ILE A 59 -3.48 0.36 -9.09
C ILE A 59 -2.55 -0.40 -8.15
N GLY A 60 -1.23 -0.19 -8.28
CA GLY A 60 -0.22 -0.81 -7.41
C GLY A 60 -0.38 -0.40 -5.95
N PHE A 61 -0.67 0.87 -5.70
CA PHE A 61 -1.03 1.40 -4.38
C PHE A 61 -2.16 0.58 -3.75
N ALA A 62 -3.30 0.46 -4.42
CA ALA A 62 -4.46 -0.25 -3.88
C ALA A 62 -4.15 -1.72 -3.56
N PHE A 63 -3.37 -2.38 -4.42
CA PHE A 63 -2.97 -3.77 -4.19
C PHE A 63 -2.06 -3.92 -2.96
N GLU A 64 -0.99 -3.12 -2.87
CA GLU A 64 0.00 -3.25 -1.79
C GLU A 64 -0.55 -2.78 -0.44
N THR A 65 -1.35 -1.69 -0.39
CA THR A 65 -1.94 -1.25 0.87
C THR A 65 -2.94 -2.26 1.42
N ASN A 66 -3.79 -2.85 0.56
CA ASN A 66 -4.73 -3.88 1.00
C ASN A 66 -4.00 -5.10 1.58
N LYS A 67 -2.90 -5.50 0.94
CA LYS A 67 -2.05 -6.59 1.44
C LYS A 67 -1.45 -6.26 2.80
N ILE A 68 -0.87 -5.07 3.00
CA ILE A 68 -0.28 -4.69 4.29
C ILE A 68 -1.36 -4.58 5.37
N ILE A 69 -2.47 -3.91 5.08
CA ILE A 69 -3.60 -3.74 6.01
C ILE A 69 -4.15 -5.12 6.45
N SER A 70 -4.20 -6.11 5.55
CA SER A 70 -4.64 -7.47 5.89
C SER A 70 -3.75 -8.20 6.92
N LEU A 71 -2.50 -7.75 7.09
CA LEU A 71 -1.56 -8.31 8.06
C LEU A 71 -1.67 -7.66 9.44
N ILE A 72 -2.33 -6.49 9.53
CA ILE A 72 -2.53 -5.76 10.78
C ILE A 72 -3.58 -6.50 11.62
N LYS A 73 -3.18 -6.89 12.83
CA LYS A 73 -4.05 -7.60 13.78
C LYS A 73 -4.89 -6.67 14.66
N ASP A 74 -4.47 -5.43 14.83
CA ASP A 74 -5.20 -4.45 15.64
C ASP A 74 -6.30 -3.81 14.79
N GLU A 75 -7.55 -4.13 15.10
CA GLU A 75 -8.69 -3.70 14.28
C GLU A 75 -8.85 -2.18 14.21
N LYS A 76 -8.50 -1.45 15.28
CA LYS A 76 -8.61 0.02 15.27
C LYS A 76 -7.56 0.65 14.34
N ILE A 77 -6.36 0.09 14.34
CA ILE A 77 -5.28 0.53 13.44
C ILE A 77 -5.63 0.18 12.00
N LYS A 78 -6.17 -1.02 11.78
CA LYS A 78 -6.63 -1.49 10.48
C LYS A 78 -7.73 -0.59 9.91
N GLU A 79 -8.80 -0.31 10.67
CA GLU A 79 -9.88 0.60 10.28
C GLU A 79 -9.36 1.98 9.89
N LYS A 80 -8.49 2.58 10.72
CA LYS A 80 -7.85 3.88 10.42
C LYS A 80 -7.18 3.91 9.04
N TYR A 81 -6.42 2.86 8.71
CA TYR A 81 -5.69 2.79 7.44
C TYR A 81 -6.58 2.41 6.25
N ASP A 82 -7.60 1.59 6.49
CA ASP A 82 -8.60 1.24 5.48
C ASP A 82 -9.41 2.49 5.06
N GLU A 83 -9.90 3.26 6.03
CA GLU A 83 -10.60 4.54 5.78
C GLU A 83 -9.73 5.52 4.98
N LYS A 84 -8.47 5.70 5.38
CA LYS A 84 -7.54 6.59 4.69
C LYS A 84 -7.26 6.12 3.25
N GLY A 85 -7.08 4.82 3.05
CA GLY A 85 -6.91 4.22 1.73
C GLY A 85 -8.14 4.44 0.84
N GLN A 86 -9.34 4.22 1.37
CA GLN A 86 -10.59 4.43 0.66
C GLN A 86 -10.79 5.89 0.25
N MET A 87 -10.48 6.86 1.13
CA MET A 87 -10.54 8.28 0.80
C MET A 87 -9.65 8.66 -0.40
N ILE A 88 -8.45 8.07 -0.48
CA ILE A 88 -7.52 8.29 -1.60
C ILE A 88 -8.05 7.62 -2.88
N TRP A 89 -8.58 6.40 -2.77
CA TRP A 89 -9.18 5.68 -3.88
C TRP A 89 -10.36 6.44 -4.49
N ASP A 90 -11.24 6.99 -3.65
CA ASP A 90 -12.41 7.74 -4.11
C ASP A 90 -12.01 9.01 -4.87
N LYS A 91 -11.03 9.77 -4.34
CA LYS A 91 -10.45 10.93 -5.04
C LYS A 91 -9.88 10.54 -6.41
N TRP A 92 -9.22 9.40 -6.49
CA TRP A 92 -8.69 8.90 -7.76
C TRP A 92 -9.80 8.51 -8.73
N GLN A 93 -10.84 7.82 -8.27
CA GLN A 93 -12.01 7.47 -9.08
C GLN A 93 -12.71 8.71 -9.67
N GLU A 94 -12.85 9.78 -8.90
CA GLU A 94 -13.38 11.05 -9.39
C GLU A 94 -12.48 11.70 -10.45
N LYS A 95 -11.17 11.68 -10.22
CA LYS A 95 -10.19 12.20 -11.18
C LYS A 95 -10.21 11.43 -12.49
N ILE A 96 -10.23 10.10 -12.47
CA ILE A 96 -10.28 9.33 -13.71
C ILE A 96 -11.61 9.48 -14.42
N LYS A 97 -12.75 9.63 -13.72
CA LYS A 97 -14.04 9.93 -14.37
C LYS A 97 -14.02 11.24 -15.15
N SER A 98 -13.31 12.26 -14.63
CA SER A 98 -13.15 13.55 -15.32
C SER A 98 -12.07 13.55 -16.41
N THR A 99 -11.08 12.65 -16.33
CA THR A 99 -9.97 12.54 -17.29
C THR A 99 -10.26 11.55 -18.41
N VAL A 100 -11.03 10.51 -18.10
CA VAL A 100 -11.42 9.40 -18.96
C VAL A 100 -12.94 9.35 -18.97
N ASN A 101 -13.57 10.07 -19.90
CA ASN A 101 -14.85 9.58 -20.40
C ASN A 101 -14.55 8.18 -20.94
N GLY A 102 -15.09 7.11 -20.32
CA GLY A 102 -14.73 5.72 -20.61
C GLY A 102 -14.82 5.30 -22.09
N PHE A 103 -15.49 6.10 -22.91
CA PHE A 103 -15.57 5.97 -24.37
C PHE A 103 -14.28 6.43 -25.09
N ASP A 104 -13.58 7.43 -24.57
CA ASP A 104 -12.42 8.06 -25.21
C ASP A 104 -11.15 7.23 -25.04
N LEU A 105 -10.98 6.52 -23.91
CA LEU A 105 -9.81 5.66 -23.69
C LEU A 105 -9.86 4.41 -24.58
N MET A 106 -11.03 3.77 -24.73
CA MET A 106 -11.23 2.66 -25.67
C MET A 106 -11.03 3.10 -27.12
N GLN A 107 -11.49 4.31 -27.50
CA GLN A 107 -11.20 4.87 -28.82
C GLN A 107 -9.71 5.17 -29.02
N ALA A 108 -9.02 5.70 -28.01
CA ALA A 108 -7.59 6.00 -28.09
C ALA A 108 -6.75 4.72 -28.23
N ILE A 109 -7.10 3.68 -27.47
CA ILE A 109 -6.46 2.36 -27.57
C ILE A 109 -6.71 1.75 -28.96
N ASN A 110 -7.96 1.73 -29.45
CA ASN A 110 -8.27 1.21 -30.78
C ASN A 110 -7.54 1.95 -31.91
N LYS A 111 -7.51 3.30 -31.87
CA LYS A 111 -6.77 4.10 -32.86
C LYS A 111 -5.27 3.83 -32.87
N THR A 112 -4.70 3.52 -31.70
CA THR A 112 -3.28 3.21 -31.57
C THR A 112 -2.99 1.82 -32.15
N MET A 113 -3.80 0.81 -31.82
CA MET A 113 -3.67 -0.53 -32.39
C MET A 113 -3.84 -0.55 -33.91
N GLU A 114 -4.82 0.20 -34.46
CA GLU A 114 -5.05 0.30 -35.91
C GLU A 114 -3.90 0.95 -36.67
N LYS A 115 -3.16 1.87 -36.05
CA LYS A 115 -1.96 2.48 -36.65
C LYS A 115 -0.79 1.51 -36.70
N GLU A 116 -0.64 0.66 -35.69
CA GLU A 116 0.43 -0.35 -35.65
C GLU A 116 0.16 -1.55 -36.56
N THR A 117 -1.09 -1.85 -36.89
CA THR A 117 -1.41 -2.95 -37.83
C THR A 117 -1.38 -2.56 -39.31
N LYS A 118 -1.26 -1.27 -39.62
CA LYS A 118 -1.25 -0.75 -41.00
C LYS A 118 0.14 -0.33 -41.50
N ASN A 119 1.17 -0.49 -40.68
CA ASN A 119 2.58 -0.42 -41.06
C ASN A 119 3.16 -1.84 -41.13
#